data_AF-A0A961V0Q4-F1
#
_entry.id   AF-A0A961V0Q4-F1
#
_cell.length_a   1.000
_cell.length_b   1.000
_cell.length_c   1.000
_cell.angle_alpha   90.00
_cell.angle_beta   90.00
_cell.angle_gamma   90.00
#
_symmetry.space_group_name_H-M   'P 1'
#
loop_
_entity.id
_entity.type
_entity.pdbx_description
1 polymer ?
#
loop_
_entity_poly.entity_id
_entity_poly.type
_entity_poly.pdbx_seq_one_letter_code
_entity_poly.pdbx_strand_id
1 'polypeptide(L)'
;MNEWDGKALIRADLATGVVVTALGLAVVILSARMPTFVERNVNPLTAPGIVPAVVGAVLLLCGAILTIRSLRRAGDATGGFSREGVGRIGGTLVLMLIAVALVGRIDFRIVSSGFTIAFAALFLDWRVTGEPLMRRLAAVGLVVLITGLAIPTLFESVFLVRLP
;
A
#
# COMPACT_ATOMS: atom_id res chain seq x y z
N MET A 1 -14.64 -28.24 10.06
CA MET A 1 -14.56 -26.84 9.60
C MET A 1 -14.78 -25.99 10.84
N ASN A 2 -13.68 -25.58 11.46
CA ASN A 2 -13.62 -25.33 12.90
C ASN A 2 -14.09 -23.90 13.21
N GLU A 3 -15.12 -23.75 14.03
CA GLU A 3 -15.63 -22.43 14.51
C GLU A 3 -14.57 -21.59 15.26
N TRP A 4 -13.42 -22.19 15.56
CA TRP A 4 -12.25 -21.57 16.18
C TRP A 4 -11.46 -20.68 15.20
N ASP A 5 -11.52 -20.95 13.90
CA ASP A 5 -10.73 -20.26 12.87
C ASP A 5 -11.29 -18.85 12.55
N GLY A 6 -12.62 -18.74 12.54
CA GLY A 6 -13.32 -17.47 12.24
C GLY A 6 -13.16 -16.39 13.33
N LYS A 7 -12.93 -16.78 14.59
CA LYS A 7 -12.78 -15.85 15.72
C LYS A 7 -11.36 -15.29 15.83
N ALA A 8 -10.33 -16.07 15.48
CA ALA A 8 -8.93 -15.65 15.45
C ALA A 8 -8.67 -14.57 14.39
N LEU A 9 -9.29 -14.72 13.22
CA LEU A 9 -9.21 -13.75 12.12
C LEU A 9 -9.67 -12.35 12.55
N ILE A 10 -10.69 -12.26 13.41
CA ILE A 10 -11.29 -10.99 13.83
C ILE A 10 -10.30 -10.16 14.67
N ARG A 11 -9.54 -10.74 15.61
CA ARG A 11 -8.56 -9.96 16.38
C ARG A 11 -7.27 -9.62 15.62
N ALA A 12 -6.85 -10.47 14.69
CA ALA A 12 -5.76 -10.12 13.78
C ALA A 12 -6.14 -8.89 12.92
N ASP A 13 -7.39 -8.84 12.45
CA ASP A 13 -7.95 -7.67 11.78
C ASP A 13 -8.01 -6.46 12.70
N LEU A 14 -8.32 -6.63 14.00
CA LEU A 14 -8.28 -5.54 14.98
C LEU A 14 -6.88 -4.97 15.16
N ALA A 15 -5.90 -5.83 15.45
CA ALA A 15 -4.52 -5.41 15.68
C ALA A 15 -3.95 -4.72 14.43
N THR A 16 -4.22 -5.30 13.26
CA THR A 16 -3.85 -4.68 11.97
C THR A 16 -4.54 -3.34 11.79
N GLY A 17 -5.85 -3.25 12.06
CA GLY A 17 -6.62 -2.01 12.01
C GLY A 17 -6.00 -0.92 12.89
N VAL A 18 -5.73 -1.23 14.17
CA VAL A 18 -5.16 -0.28 15.13
C VAL A 18 -3.78 0.20 14.70
N VAL A 19 -2.89 -0.72 14.27
CA VAL A 19 -1.54 -0.39 13.81
C VAL A 19 -1.61 0.49 12.56
N VAL A 20 -2.46 0.14 11.59
CA VAL A 20 -2.63 0.91 10.35
C VAL A 20 -3.24 2.28 10.63
N THR A 21 -4.22 2.38 11.54
CA THR A 21 -4.78 3.67 11.99
C THR A 21 -3.70 4.54 12.63
N ALA A 22 -2.92 4.00 13.56
CA ALA A 22 -1.86 4.74 14.24
C ALA A 22 -0.78 5.19 13.25
N LEU A 23 -0.38 4.32 12.33
CA LEU A 23 0.58 4.65 11.27
C LEU A 23 0.04 5.74 10.33
N GLY A 24 -1.20 5.62 9.86
CA GLY A 24 -1.84 6.62 9.02
C GLY A 24 -1.93 7.99 9.70
N LEU A 25 -2.32 8.00 10.98
CA LEU A 25 -2.36 9.23 11.79
C LEU A 25 -0.96 9.84 11.93
N ALA A 26 0.05 9.03 12.25
CA ALA A 26 1.44 9.49 12.36
C ALA A 26 1.92 10.11 11.04
N VAL A 27 1.66 9.45 9.92
CA VAL A 27 2.02 9.97 8.58
C VAL A 27 1.34 11.31 8.33
N VAL A 28 0.03 11.45 8.59
CA VAL A 28 -0.69 12.74 8.42
C VAL A 28 -0.08 13.84 9.27
N ILE A 29 0.23 13.56 10.54
CA ILE A 29 0.84 14.53 11.45
C ILE A 29 2.24 14.95 10.96
N LEU A 30 3.07 13.99 10.56
CA LEU A 30 4.40 14.28 10.03
C LEU A 30 4.32 15.08 8.73
N SER A 31 3.35 14.76 7.87
CA SER A 31 3.09 15.48 6.63
C SER A 31 2.69 16.94 6.87
N ALA A 32 1.85 17.18 7.86
CA ALA A 32 1.40 18.53 8.22
C ALA A 32 2.52 19.40 8.80
N ARG A 33 3.59 18.78 9.32
CA ARG A 33 4.80 19.48 9.80
C ARG A 33 5.79 19.80 8.68
N MET A 34 5.57 19.34 7.46
CA MET A 34 6.45 19.64 6.33
C MET A 34 6.21 21.08 5.85
N PRO A 35 7.29 21.79 5.44
CA PRO A 35 7.17 23.16 4.96
C PRO A 35 6.31 23.21 3.69
N THR A 36 5.37 24.15 3.67
CA THR A 36 4.56 24.46 2.49
C THR A 36 5.12 25.75 1.87
N PHE A 37 5.41 25.73 0.56
CA PHE A 37 6.01 26.88 -0.15
C PHE A 37 5.00 28.01 -0.45
N VAL A 38 4.00 28.20 0.41
CA VAL A 38 2.91 29.16 0.24
C VAL A 38 3.45 30.59 0.18
N GLU A 39 4.46 30.90 0.99
CA GLU A 39 5.14 32.21 1.02
C GLU A 39 5.91 32.52 -0.27
N ARG A 40 6.14 31.53 -1.13
CA ARG A 40 6.91 31.67 -2.38
C ARG A 40 6.03 31.82 -3.63
N ASN A 41 4.70 31.95 -3.49
CA ASN A 41 3.74 31.97 -4.60
C ASN A 41 3.89 30.78 -5.58
N VAL A 42 4.38 29.63 -5.10
CA VAL A 42 4.49 28.40 -5.87
C VAL A 42 3.20 27.59 -5.73
N ASN A 43 2.84 26.81 -6.75
CA ASN A 43 1.66 25.95 -6.73
C ASN A 43 1.63 25.07 -5.46
N PRO A 44 0.59 25.16 -4.60
CA PRO A 44 0.50 24.40 -3.34
C PRO A 44 0.62 22.89 -3.50
N LEU A 45 0.26 22.34 -4.66
CA LEU A 45 0.37 20.90 -4.97
C LEU A 45 1.80 20.40 -5.06
N THR A 46 2.79 21.29 -5.15
CA THR A 46 4.23 20.95 -5.13
C THR A 46 4.79 20.76 -3.73
N ALA A 47 4.00 21.05 -2.68
CA ALA A 47 4.49 20.90 -1.32
C ALA A 47 4.76 19.40 -1.02
N PRO A 48 5.94 19.07 -0.46
CA PRO A 48 6.36 17.68 -0.28
C PRO A 48 5.45 16.90 0.69
N GLY A 49 4.70 17.61 1.54
CA GLY A 49 3.73 17.03 2.47
C GLY A 49 2.40 16.58 1.84
N ILE A 50 2.07 16.91 0.58
CA ILE A 50 0.74 16.61 0.04
C ILE A 50 0.57 15.11 -0.24
N VAL A 51 1.52 14.50 -0.96
CA VAL A 51 1.48 13.07 -1.29
C VAL A 51 1.41 12.19 -0.03
N PRO A 52 2.33 12.33 0.95
CA PRO A 52 2.24 11.56 2.18
C PRO A 52 0.96 11.86 2.98
N ALA A 53 0.41 13.08 2.96
CA ALA A 53 -0.83 13.39 3.66
C ALA A 53 -2.02 12.61 3.09
N VAL A 54 -2.14 12.54 1.77
CA VAL A 54 -3.22 11.79 1.10
C VAL A 54 -3.11 10.30 1.41
N VAL A 55 -1.92 9.71 1.25
CA VAL A 55 -1.69 8.28 1.55
C VAL A 55 -1.96 8.00 3.03
N GLY A 56 -1.47 8.84 3.94
CA GLY A 56 -1.71 8.74 5.37
C GLY A 56 -3.19 8.84 5.73
N ALA A 57 -3.94 9.73 5.09
CA ALA A 57 -5.38 9.89 5.31
C ALA A 57 -6.18 8.66 4.84
N VAL A 58 -5.83 8.09 3.69
CA VAL A 58 -6.46 6.85 3.21
C VAL A 58 -6.13 5.68 4.14
N LEU A 59 -4.87 5.54 4.58
CA LEU A 59 -4.47 4.53 5.56
C LEU A 59 -5.22 4.69 6.88
N LEU A 60 -5.33 5.93 7.38
CA LEU A 60 -6.06 6.26 8.59
C LEU A 60 -7.53 5.84 8.48
N LEU A 61 -8.18 6.19 7.37
CA LEU A 61 -9.57 5.84 7.09
C LEU A 61 -9.77 4.31 7.02
N CYS A 62 -8.96 3.62 6.22
CA CYS A 62 -9.02 2.17 6.07
C CYS A 62 -8.78 1.45 7.41
N GLY A 63 -7.74 1.84 8.16
CA GLY A 63 -7.46 1.29 9.48
C GLY A 63 -8.60 1.54 10.46
N ALA A 64 -9.19 2.75 10.44
CA ALA A 64 -10.30 3.10 11.33
C ALA A 64 -11.54 2.25 11.01
N ILE A 65 -11.86 2.07 9.73
CA ILE A 65 -12.96 1.20 9.30
C ILE A 65 -12.72 -0.25 9.76
N LEU A 66 -11.51 -0.79 9.58
CA LEU A 66 -11.15 -2.13 10.03
C LEU A 66 -11.29 -2.28 11.56
N THR A 67 -10.77 -1.30 12.30
CA THR A 67 -10.83 -1.25 13.76
C THR A 67 -12.27 -1.22 14.26
N ILE A 68 -13.10 -0.31 13.74
CA ILE A 68 -14.52 -0.18 14.11
C ILE A 68 -15.28 -1.46 13.78
N ARG A 69 -15.06 -2.02 12.59
CA ARG A 69 -15.69 -3.27 12.14
C ARG A 69 -15.31 -4.44 13.04
N SER A 70 -14.06 -4.51 13.47
CA SER A 70 -13.59 -5.58 14.34
C SER A 70 -14.05 -5.43 15.79
N LEU A 71 -14.14 -4.22 16.33
CA LEU A 71 -14.67 -3.95 17.66
C LEU A 71 -16.12 -4.45 17.79
N ARG A 72 -16.92 -4.27 16.74
CA ARG A 72 -18.30 -4.77 16.67
C ARG A 72 -18.41 -6.30 16.69
N ARG A 73 -17.30 -7.05 16.63
CA ARG A 73 -17.26 -8.53 16.57
C ARG A 73 -16.42 -9.18 17.70
N ALA A 74 -16.11 -8.47 18.78
CA ALA A 74 -15.06 -8.84 19.75
C ALA A 74 -15.27 -10.21 20.47
N GLY A 75 -14.22 -11.04 20.47
CA GLY A 75 -14.01 -12.24 21.31
C GLY A 75 -12.53 -12.59 21.44
N ASP A 76 -12.11 -13.21 22.55
CA ASP A 76 -10.71 -13.38 23.00
C ASP A 76 -9.89 -14.50 22.33
N ALA A 77 -8.71 -14.14 21.77
CA ALA A 77 -7.43 -14.90 21.69
C ALA A 77 -6.47 -14.32 20.61
N THR A 78 -5.16 -14.57 20.76
CA THR A 78 -4.03 -14.06 19.95
C THR A 78 -3.77 -14.86 18.67
N GLY A 79 -3.69 -14.19 17.50
CA GLY A 79 -3.35 -14.81 16.21
C GLY A 79 -1.84 -14.88 15.97
N GLY A 80 -1.33 -16.05 15.59
CA GLY A 80 0.07 -16.27 15.20
C GLY A 80 0.32 -16.07 13.70
N PHE A 81 1.52 -15.60 13.34
CA PHE A 81 1.95 -15.48 11.94
C PHE A 81 1.94 -16.85 11.24
N SER A 82 1.12 -17.02 10.20
CA SER A 82 1.23 -18.20 9.34
C SER A 82 2.58 -18.19 8.62
N ARG A 83 3.30 -19.32 8.72
CA ARG A 83 4.66 -19.51 8.17
C ARG A 83 4.73 -19.25 6.65
N GLU A 84 3.63 -19.49 5.93
CA GLU A 84 3.49 -19.22 4.50
C GLU A 84 3.34 -17.71 4.20
N GLY A 85 2.75 -16.94 5.12
CA GLY A 85 2.67 -15.49 5.04
C GLY A 85 4.01 -14.80 5.29
N VAL A 86 4.84 -15.34 6.19
CA VAL A 86 6.16 -14.77 6.53
C VAL A 86 7.08 -14.70 5.31
N GLY A 87 7.07 -15.73 4.45
CA GLY A 87 7.86 -15.73 3.20
C GLY A 87 7.45 -14.63 2.23
N ARG A 88 6.13 -14.40 2.08
CA ARG A 88 5.59 -13.31 1.23
C ARG A 88 5.91 -11.94 1.80
N ILE A 89 5.85 -11.78 3.12
CA ILE A 89 6.23 -10.53 3.83
C ILE A 89 7.72 -10.23 3.62
N GLY A 90 8.59 -11.24 3.77
CA GLY A 90 10.02 -11.09 3.50
C GLY A 90 10.30 -10.71 2.04
N GLY A 91 9.65 -11.39 1.09
CA GLY A 91 9.80 -11.10 -0.34
C GLY A 91 9.33 -9.70 -0.72
N THR A 92 8.22 -9.23 -0.14
CA THR A 92 7.74 -7.85 -0.34
C THR A 92 8.68 -6.82 0.26
N LEU A 93 9.22 -7.07 1.46
CA LEU A 93 10.18 -6.18 2.08
C LEU A 93 11.44 -6.04 1.19
N VAL A 94 11.99 -7.16 0.70
CA VAL A 94 13.14 -7.16 -0.21
C VAL A 94 12.83 -6.40 -1.49
N LEU A 95 11.67 -6.66 -2.10
CA LEU A 95 11.24 -5.97 -3.32
C LEU A 95 11.13 -4.45 -3.10
N MET A 96 10.61 -4.03 -1.95
CA MET A 96 10.49 -2.62 -1.58
C MET A 96 11.86 -1.97 -1.37
N LEU A 97 12.79 -2.65 -0.71
CA LEU A 97 14.16 -2.17 -0.54
C LEU A 97 14.90 -2.03 -1.89
N ILE A 98 14.72 -3.00 -2.80
CA ILE A 98 15.28 -2.94 -4.16
C ILE A 98 14.71 -1.74 -4.91
N ALA A 99 13.38 -1.55 -4.88
CA ALA A 99 12.74 -0.42 -5.55
C ALA A 99 13.27 0.91 -5.02
N VAL A 100 13.34 1.09 -3.70
CA VAL A 100 13.92 2.30 -3.07
C VAL A 100 15.37 2.53 -3.50
N ALA A 101 16.19 1.47 -3.56
CA ALA A 101 17.59 1.57 -3.98
C ALA A 101 17.77 1.89 -5.47
N LEU A 102 16.74 1.66 -6.28
CA LEU A 102 16.74 1.86 -7.73
C LEU A 102 16.17 3.24 -8.14
N VAL A 103 15.30 3.81 -7.30
CA VAL A 103 14.82 5.19 -7.45
C VAL A 103 16.01 6.15 -7.51
N GLY A 104 16.08 6.97 -8.56
CA GLY A 104 17.17 7.91 -8.80
C GLY A 104 18.37 7.33 -9.56
N ARG A 105 18.39 6.02 -9.85
CA ARG A 105 19.43 5.37 -10.68
C ARG A 105 18.97 5.05 -12.09
N ILE A 106 17.69 4.74 -12.26
CA ILE A 106 17.06 4.50 -13.57
C ILE A 106 15.74 5.26 -13.65
N ASP A 107 15.18 5.32 -14.85
CA ASP A 107 13.90 5.98 -15.16
C ASP A 107 12.79 5.51 -14.20
N PHE A 108 12.13 6.48 -13.55
CA PHE A 108 11.12 6.20 -12.53
C PHE A 108 9.95 5.36 -13.07
N ARG A 109 9.56 5.53 -14.34
CA ARG A 109 8.45 4.79 -14.97
C ARG A 109 8.77 3.30 -15.04
N ILE A 110 10.04 2.96 -15.30
CA ILE A 110 10.53 1.58 -15.30
C ILE A 110 10.49 1.01 -13.89
N VAL A 111 10.98 1.76 -12.89
CA VAL A 111 10.97 1.31 -11.49
C VAL A 111 9.55 1.06 -11.00
N SER A 112 8.62 2.00 -11.19
CA SER A 112 7.25 1.89 -10.68
C SER A 112 6.46 0.78 -11.37
N SER A 113 6.60 0.64 -12.68
CA SER A 113 5.92 -0.41 -13.45
C SER A 113 6.50 -1.79 -13.11
N GLY A 114 7.83 -1.92 -13.05
CA GLY A 114 8.52 -3.15 -12.68
C GLY A 114 8.19 -3.59 -11.25
N PHE A 115 8.18 -2.65 -10.30
CA PHE A 115 7.76 -2.92 -8.92
C PHE A 115 6.33 -3.45 -8.87
N THR A 116 5.39 -2.80 -9.57
CA THR A 116 3.98 -3.22 -9.56
C THR A 116 3.78 -4.60 -10.19
N ILE A 117 4.50 -4.90 -11.28
CA ILE A 117 4.51 -6.24 -11.90
C ILE A 117 5.03 -7.29 -10.94
N ALA A 118 6.20 -7.05 -10.33
CA ALA A 118 6.84 -7.99 -9.42
C ALA A 118 6.00 -8.20 -8.15
N PHE A 119 5.42 -7.13 -7.62
CA PHE A 119 4.51 -7.19 -6.46
C PHE A 119 3.26 -8.00 -6.81
N ALA A 120 2.62 -7.71 -7.95
CA ALA A 120 1.46 -8.46 -8.41
C ALA A 120 1.79 -9.94 -8.60
N ALA A 121 2.94 -10.28 -9.20
CA ALA A 121 3.38 -11.66 -9.39
C ALA A 121 3.62 -12.39 -8.05
N LEU A 122 4.15 -11.70 -7.03
CA LEU A 122 4.41 -12.28 -5.70
C LEU A 122 3.11 -12.64 -4.96
N PHE A 123 2.07 -11.82 -5.10
CA PHE A 123 0.75 -12.05 -4.49
C PHE A 123 -0.23 -12.81 -5.37
N LEU A 124 0.09 -13.00 -6.65
CA LEU A 124 -0.74 -13.80 -7.53
C LEU A 124 -0.68 -15.24 -7.04
N ASP A 125 -1.76 -15.66 -6.40
CA ASP A 125 -1.83 -16.98 -5.82
C ASP A 125 -2.01 -18.01 -6.94
N TRP A 126 -0.89 -18.47 -7.47
CA TRP A 126 -0.81 -19.34 -8.65
C TRP A 126 -1.49 -20.70 -8.43
N ARG A 127 -1.83 -21.01 -7.17
CA ARG A 127 -2.49 -22.24 -6.74
C ARG A 127 -4.01 -22.17 -6.72
N VAL A 128 -4.62 -20.99 -6.87
CA VAL A 128 -6.09 -20.89 -6.87
C VAL A 128 -6.61 -21.57 -8.13
N THR A 129 -7.14 -22.77 -7.98
CA THR A 129 -7.62 -23.59 -9.09
C THR A 129 -9.11 -23.28 -9.24
N GLY A 130 -9.52 -22.51 -10.28
CA GLY A 130 -10.94 -22.23 -10.50
C GLY A 130 -11.30 -21.02 -11.37
N GLU A 131 -10.47 -19.97 -11.44
CA GLU A 131 -10.68 -18.86 -12.38
C GLU A 131 -9.80 -19.05 -13.63
N PRO A 132 -10.29 -18.70 -14.83
CA PRO A 132 -9.49 -18.80 -16.04
C PRO A 132 -8.25 -17.91 -15.92
N LEU A 133 -7.08 -18.49 -16.19
CA LEU A 133 -5.78 -17.81 -16.13
C LEU A 133 -5.79 -16.46 -16.88
N MET A 134 -6.49 -16.42 -18.02
CA MET A 134 -6.61 -15.23 -18.85
C MET A 134 -7.30 -14.06 -18.14
N ARG A 135 -8.32 -14.30 -17.31
CA ARG A 135 -9.01 -13.23 -16.56
C ARG A 135 -8.12 -12.66 -15.46
N ARG A 136 -7.30 -13.51 -14.83
CA ARG A 136 -6.32 -13.07 -13.82
C ARG A 136 -5.20 -12.26 -14.45
N LEU A 137 -4.63 -12.75 -15.54
CA LEU A 137 -3.61 -12.03 -16.29
C LEU A 137 -4.16 -10.71 -16.84
N ALA A 138 -5.42 -10.68 -17.30
CA ALA A 138 -6.08 -9.45 -17.72
C ALA A 138 -6.25 -8.47 -16.56
N ALA A 139 -6.68 -8.92 -15.37
CA ALA A 139 -6.83 -8.05 -14.20
C ALA A 139 -5.48 -7.49 -13.73
N VAL A 140 -4.44 -8.33 -13.64
CA VAL A 140 -3.09 -7.90 -13.27
C VAL A 140 -2.52 -6.97 -14.34
N GLY A 141 -2.63 -7.32 -15.61
CA GLY A 141 -2.20 -6.50 -16.73
C GLY A 141 -2.87 -5.14 -16.74
N LEU A 142 -4.18 -5.09 -16.46
CA LEU A 142 -4.93 -3.84 -16.33
C LEU A 142 -4.42 -3.00 -15.16
N VAL A 143 -4.24 -3.59 -13.97
CA VAL A 143 -3.72 -2.87 -12.80
C VAL A 143 -2.33 -2.33 -13.08
N VAL A 144 -1.43 -3.14 -13.63
CA VAL A 144 -0.06 -2.74 -14.01
C VAL A 144 -0.08 -1.62 -15.04
N LEU A 145 -0.92 -1.72 -16.07
CA LEU A 145 -1.03 -0.70 -17.12
C LEU A 145 -1.53 0.63 -16.55
N ILE A 146 -2.61 0.57 -15.76
CA ILE A 146 -3.19 1.77 -15.15
C ILE A 146 -2.19 2.41 -14.20
N THR A 147 -1.60 1.65 -13.29
CA THR A 147 -0.66 2.17 -12.28
C THR A 147 0.66 2.64 -12.89
N GLY A 148 1.20 1.90 -13.87
CA GLY A 148 2.43 2.26 -14.58
C GLY A 148 2.31 3.56 -15.38
N LEU A 149 1.11 3.89 -15.86
CA LEU A 149 0.84 5.18 -16.53
C LEU A 149 0.41 6.27 -15.53
N ALA A 150 -0.50 5.97 -14.62
CA ALA A 150 -1.07 6.96 -13.71
C ALA A 150 -0.05 7.49 -12.70
N ILE A 151 0.80 6.63 -12.12
CA ILE A 151 1.74 7.08 -11.09
C ILE A 151 2.73 8.11 -11.67
N PRO A 152 3.53 7.82 -12.71
CA PRO A 152 4.48 8.81 -13.23
C PRO A 152 3.80 10.08 -13.75
N THR A 153 2.65 9.95 -14.41
CA THR A 153 1.91 11.12 -14.93
C THR A 153 1.36 12.01 -13.81
N LEU A 154 0.86 11.44 -12.71
CA LEU A 154 0.47 12.22 -11.54
C LEU A 154 1.66 12.95 -10.93
N PHE A 155 2.82 12.29 -10.81
CA PHE A 155 4.03 12.93 -10.29
C PHE A 155 4.54 14.06 -11.20
N GLU A 156 4.60 13.85 -12.51
CA GLU A 156 5.06 14.87 -13.46
C GLU A 156 4.04 16.02 -13.64
N SER A 157 2.75 15.71 -13.75
CA SER A 157 1.73 16.68 -14.20
C SER A 157 0.97 17.33 -13.06
N VAL A 158 0.68 16.59 -11.98
CA VAL A 158 -0.09 17.10 -10.83
C VAL A 158 0.84 17.59 -9.73
N PHE A 159 1.86 16.82 -9.40
CA PHE A 159 2.83 17.18 -8.35
C PHE A 159 4.03 17.96 -8.88
N LEU A 160 4.17 18.11 -10.20
CA LEU A 160 5.25 18.84 -10.88
C LEU A 160 6.66 18.38 -10.44
N VAL A 161 6.79 17.10 -10.09
CA VAL A 161 8.05 16.49 -9.68
C VAL A 161 8.81 16.10 -10.94
N ARG A 162 10.07 16.57 -11.04
CA ARG A 162 10.98 16.12 -12.10
C ARG A 162 11.45 14.71 -11.77
N LEU A 163 10.96 13.74 -12.53
CA LEU A 163 11.41 12.37 -12.45
C LEU A 163 12.69 12.20 -13.30
N PRO A 164 13.69 11.45 -12.80
CA PRO A 164 14.84 11.01 -13.60
C PRO A 164 14.46 9.89 -14.58
#